data_AF-A0A3P6BLH6-F1
#
_entry.id   AF-A0A3P6BLH6-F1
#
_cell.length_a   1.000
_cell.length_b   1.000
_cell.length_c   1.000
_cell.angle_alpha   90.00
_cell.angle_beta   90.00
_cell.angle_gamma   90.00
#
_symmetry.space_group_name_H-M   'P 1'
#
loop_
_entity.id
_entity.type
_entity.pdbx_description
1 polymer ?
#
loop_
_entity_poly.entity_id
_entity_poly.type
_entity_poly.pdbx_seq_one_letter_code
_entity_poly.pdbx_strand_id
1 'polypeptide(L)'
;MARKATYACWKYPKAKAIIITAKAAVKLVARCRPSVPGLLVVSMSESFKWSSHVASHGLVFHGIIPLMGADSKTIGDMISFSVQVAKKEGICNSGDLVVALHVLKVLQPLHVQ
;
A
#
# COMPACT_ATOMS: atom_id res chain seq x y z
N MET A 1 -1.89 4.43 19.12
CA MET A 1 -1.40 3.70 17.92
C MET A 1 -1.90 4.28 16.59
N ALA A 2 -3.16 4.71 16.47
CA ALA A 2 -3.68 5.36 15.25
C ALA A 2 -2.90 6.62 14.81
N ARG A 3 -2.37 7.40 15.78
CA ARG A 3 -1.64 8.66 15.55
C ARG A 3 -0.44 8.55 14.60
N LYS A 4 0.28 7.42 14.55
CA LYS A 4 1.46 7.28 13.65
C LYS A 4 1.06 7.14 12.17
N ALA A 5 -0.05 6.45 11.89
CA ALA A 5 -0.56 6.31 10.52
C ALA A 5 -1.18 7.64 10.04
N THR A 6 -1.93 8.32 10.91
CA THR A 6 -2.44 9.67 10.65
C THR A 6 -1.30 10.67 10.42
N TYR A 7 -0.23 10.57 11.21
CA TYR A 7 0.98 11.37 11.03
C TYR A 7 1.68 11.07 9.69
N ALA A 8 1.71 9.82 9.23
CA ALA A 8 2.29 9.49 7.93
C ALA A 8 1.51 10.11 6.76
N CYS A 9 0.18 10.03 6.80
CA CYS A 9 -0.68 10.71 5.82
C CYS A 9 -0.47 12.23 5.82
N TRP A 10 -0.36 12.85 6.99
CA TRP A 10 -0.12 14.30 7.10
C TRP A 10 1.31 14.69 6.71
N LYS A 11 2.31 13.87 7.04
CA LYS A 11 3.73 14.17 6.85
C LYS A 11 4.14 14.19 5.38
N TYR A 12 3.44 13.43 4.53
CA TYR A 12 3.75 13.33 3.11
C TYR A 12 2.59 13.81 2.23
N PRO A 13 2.26 15.12 2.27
CA PRO A 13 1.14 15.67 1.50
C PRO A 13 1.39 15.65 -0.01
N LYS A 14 2.66 15.49 -0.44
CA LYS A 14 3.06 15.39 -1.85
C LYS A 14 3.10 13.95 -2.38
N ALA A 15 2.79 12.96 -1.54
CA ALA A 15 2.74 11.58 -1.99
C ALA A 15 1.66 11.40 -3.07
N LYS A 16 1.92 10.54 -4.06
CA LYS A 16 0.93 10.17 -5.08
C LYS A 16 0.25 8.84 -4.80
N ALA A 17 0.92 7.97 -4.04
CA ALA A 17 0.38 6.69 -3.62
C ALA A 17 0.98 6.25 -2.27
N ILE A 18 0.26 5.35 -1.59
CA ILE A 18 0.72 4.70 -0.36
C ILE A 18 0.80 3.19 -0.62
N ILE A 19 1.99 2.61 -0.55
CA ILE A 19 2.18 1.16 -0.64
C ILE A 19 2.01 0.54 0.74
N ILE A 20 1.20 -0.50 0.85
CA ILE A 20 0.89 -1.20 2.09
C ILE A 20 1.26 -2.66 1.90
N THR A 21 2.23 -3.16 2.67
CA THR A 21 2.68 -4.55 2.57
C THR A 21 2.19 -5.43 3.72
N ALA A 22 1.39 -4.88 4.64
CA ALA A 22 0.92 -5.57 5.84
C ALA A 22 -0.59 -5.43 6.06
N LYS A 23 -1.26 -6.56 6.25
CA LYS A 23 -2.71 -6.65 6.52
C LYS A 23 -3.17 -5.75 7.67
N ALA A 24 -2.43 -5.71 8.78
CA ALA A 24 -2.78 -4.91 9.95
C ALA A 24 -2.77 -3.38 9.69
N ALA A 25 -1.99 -2.93 8.71
CA ALA A 25 -1.85 -1.51 8.39
C ALA A 25 -2.98 -0.99 7.48
N VAL A 26 -3.58 -1.86 6.67
CA VAL A 26 -4.67 -1.52 5.72
C VAL A 26 -5.84 -0.85 6.44
N LYS A 27 -6.31 -1.43 7.54
CA LYS A 27 -7.44 -0.90 8.31
C LYS A 27 -7.15 0.49 8.89
N LEU A 28 -5.89 0.79 9.21
CA LEU A 28 -5.50 2.10 9.72
C LEU A 28 -5.41 3.14 8.61
N VAL A 29 -4.78 2.80 7.48
CA VAL A 29 -4.69 3.70 6.32
C VAL A 29 -6.09 4.05 5.82
N ALA A 30 -6.96 3.05 5.72
CA ALA A 30 -8.32 3.29 5.28
C ALA A 30 -9.16 4.16 6.22
N ARG A 31 -8.96 4.01 7.54
CA ARG A 31 -9.59 4.90 8.53
C ARG A 31 -9.07 6.33 8.43
N CYS A 32 -7.82 6.52 8.01
CA CYS A 32 -7.24 7.84 7.80
C CYS A 32 -7.74 8.53 6.52
N ARG A 33 -8.43 7.81 5.62
CA ARG A 33 -8.99 8.34 4.35
C ARG A 33 -8.02 9.27 3.61
N PRO A 34 -6.82 8.79 3.23
CA PRO A 34 -5.88 9.61 2.48
C PRO A 34 -6.50 10.09 1.17
N SER A 35 -6.12 11.29 0.72
CA SER A 35 -6.51 11.85 -0.59
C SER A 35 -5.88 11.10 -1.77
N VAL A 36 -5.01 10.12 -1.50
CA VAL A 36 -4.22 9.39 -2.49
C VAL A 36 -4.52 7.90 -2.38
N PRO A 37 -4.48 7.16 -3.50
CA PRO A 37 -4.74 5.73 -3.49
C PRO A 37 -3.68 4.95 -2.69
N GLY A 38 -4.14 3.92 -1.98
CA GLY A 38 -3.33 2.93 -1.30
C GLY A 38 -3.22 1.64 -2.12
N LEU A 39 -2.03 1.10 -2.29
CA LEU A 39 -1.78 -0.18 -2.97
C LEU A 39 -1.45 -1.23 -1.92
N LEU A 40 -2.35 -2.20 -1.72
CA LEU A 40 -2.13 -3.31 -0.79
C LEU A 40 -1.45 -4.46 -1.53
N VAL A 41 -0.17 -4.70 -1.28
CA VAL A 41 0.52 -5.88 -1.82
C VAL A 41 0.44 -7.03 -0.83
N VAL A 42 -0.09 -8.16 -1.30
CA VAL A 42 -0.16 -9.41 -0.54
C VAL A 42 0.69 -10.46 -1.23
N SER A 43 1.54 -11.17 -0.47
CA SER A 43 2.30 -12.30 -1.00
C SER A 43 1.40 -13.52 -1.12
N MET A 44 1.47 -14.25 -2.24
CA MET A 44 0.66 -15.46 -2.45
C MET A 44 0.94 -16.57 -1.43
N SER A 45 2.12 -16.59 -0.81
CA SER A 45 2.50 -17.60 0.19
C SER A 45 1.70 -17.47 1.49
N GLU A 46 1.21 -16.27 1.82
CA GLU A 46 0.37 -16.03 2.99
C GLU A 46 -1.12 -16.19 2.63
N SER A 47 -1.57 -17.45 2.58
CA SER A 47 -2.99 -17.86 2.68
C SER A 47 -3.97 -17.23 1.68
N PHE A 48 -4.13 -17.92 0.54
CA PHE A 48 -5.15 -17.72 -0.51
C PHE A 48 -6.61 -17.61 -0.01
N LYS A 49 -6.95 -18.10 1.19
CA LYS A 49 -8.29 -17.99 1.80
C LYS A 49 -8.74 -16.55 2.08
N TRP A 50 -7.82 -15.59 2.09
CA TRP A 50 -8.09 -14.17 2.31
C TRP A 50 -8.57 -13.45 1.04
N SER A 51 -8.11 -13.86 -0.15
CA SER A 51 -8.50 -13.24 -1.43
C SER A 51 -10.01 -13.30 -1.67
N SER A 52 -10.65 -14.43 -1.33
CA SER A 52 -12.09 -14.64 -1.49
C SER A 52 -12.95 -13.99 -0.39
N HIS A 53 -12.48 -13.94 0.87
CA HIS A 53 -13.20 -13.27 1.95
C HIS A 53 -13.12 -11.74 1.90
N VAL A 54 -12.02 -11.19 1.37
CA VAL A 54 -11.87 -9.75 1.10
C VAL A 54 -12.74 -9.32 -0.06
N ALA A 55 -12.83 -10.10 -1.13
CA ALA A 55 -13.75 -9.82 -2.23
C ALA A 55 -15.23 -9.78 -1.76
N SER A 56 -15.59 -10.61 -0.77
CA SER A 56 -17.00 -10.82 -0.35
C SER A 56 -17.55 -9.81 0.66
N HIS A 57 -16.70 -9.09 1.41
CA HIS A 57 -17.17 -8.05 2.32
C HIS A 57 -17.06 -6.63 1.74
N GLY A 58 -16.43 -6.46 0.56
CA GLY A 58 -16.20 -5.24 -0.22
C GLY A 58 -14.78 -5.20 -0.81
N LEU A 59 -14.44 -4.57 -1.92
CA LEU A 59 -14.31 -3.12 -2.03
C LEU A 59 -14.09 -2.31 -0.70
N VAL A 60 -13.71 -2.95 0.43
CA VAL A 60 -13.97 -2.60 1.87
C VAL A 60 -13.28 -1.36 2.41
N PHE A 61 -12.30 -0.80 1.70
CA PHE A 61 -11.62 0.42 2.14
C PHE A 61 -11.49 1.36 0.95
N HIS A 62 -12.31 2.44 0.90
CA HIS A 62 -12.24 3.37 -0.25
C HIS A 62 -10.81 3.86 -0.46
N GLY A 63 -10.40 3.82 -1.72
CA GLY A 63 -9.07 4.23 -2.14
C GLY A 63 -7.99 3.17 -1.96
N ILE A 64 -8.30 1.92 -1.57
CA ILE A 64 -7.30 0.83 -1.51
C ILE A 64 -7.49 -0.15 -2.68
N ILE A 65 -6.43 -0.35 -3.45
CA ILE A 65 -6.33 -1.28 -4.58
C ILE A 65 -5.49 -2.49 -4.14
N PRO A 66 -6.07 -3.71 -4.07
CA PRO A 66 -5.31 -4.91 -3.75
C PRO A 66 -4.48 -5.37 -4.96
N LEU A 67 -3.22 -5.70 -4.71
CA LEU A 67 -2.25 -6.24 -5.65
C LEU A 67 -1.75 -7.58 -5.14
N MET A 68 -1.78 -8.59 -5.99
CA MET A 68 -1.18 -9.89 -5.68
C MET A 68 0.28 -9.87 -6.13
N GLY A 69 1.21 -9.90 -5.16
CA GLY A 69 2.64 -10.03 -5.45
C GLY A 69 2.97 -11.48 -5.77
N ALA A 70 3.37 -11.75 -7.01
CA ALA A 70 3.82 -13.07 -7.43
C ALA A 70 5.08 -13.43 -6.63
N ASP A 71 4.95 -14.37 -5.68
CA ASP A 71 6.04 -15.04 -4.93
C ASP A 71 7.14 -14.15 -4.34
N SER A 72 6.86 -12.88 -4.05
CA SER A 72 7.82 -11.96 -3.45
C SER A 72 8.13 -12.39 -2.01
N LYS A 73 9.39 -12.80 -1.77
CA LYS A 73 9.88 -13.24 -0.44
C LYS A 73 10.32 -12.09 0.45
N THR A 74 10.64 -10.92 -0.13
CA THR A 74 11.12 -9.76 0.63
C THR A 74 10.22 -8.54 0.49
N ILE A 75 10.27 -7.66 1.49
CA ILE A 75 9.52 -6.39 1.51
C ILE A 75 9.98 -5.47 0.35
N GLY A 76 11.26 -5.48 0.03
CA GLY A 76 11.82 -4.69 -1.07
C GLY A 76 11.23 -5.10 -2.42
N ASP A 77 11.11 -6.40 -2.67
CA ASP A 77 10.50 -6.93 -3.90
C ASP A 77 9.01 -6.53 -3.99
N MET A 78 8.29 -6.61 -2.87
CA MET A 78 6.88 -6.19 -2.82
C MET A 78 6.70 -4.71 -3.14
N ILE A 79 7.58 -3.85 -2.61
CA ILE A 79 7.57 -2.41 -2.88
C ILE A 79 7.91 -2.14 -4.34
N SER A 80 8.97 -2.76 -4.87
CA SER A 80 9.37 -2.62 -6.27
C SER A 80 8.24 -3.04 -7.22
N PHE A 81 7.62 -4.19 -6.94
CA PHE A 81 6.48 -4.69 -7.70
C PHE A 81 5.30 -3.71 -7.68
N SER A 82 4.95 -3.17 -6.50
CA SER A 82 3.84 -2.20 -6.42
C SER A 82 4.15 -0.87 -7.08
N VAL A 83 5.39 -0.39 -7.05
CA VAL A 83 5.79 0.79 -7.84
C VAL A 83 5.67 0.53 -9.34
N GLN A 84 6.11 -0.65 -9.82
CA GLN A 84 5.98 -1.00 -11.23
C GLN A 84 4.52 -1.07 -11.69
N VAL A 85 3.65 -1.69 -10.88
CA VAL A 85 2.21 -1.71 -11.15
C VAL A 85 1.63 -0.30 -11.11
N ALA A 86 1.98 0.51 -10.10
CA ALA A 86 1.50 1.89 -9.97
C ALA A 86 1.86 2.75 -11.18
N LYS A 87 3.08 2.59 -11.72
CA LYS A 87 3.50 3.25 -12.97
C LYS A 87 2.67 2.81 -14.16
N LYS A 88 2.50 1.49 -14.31
CA LYS A 88 1.74 0.90 -15.43
C LYS A 88 0.29 1.36 -15.44
N GLU A 89 -0.32 1.47 -14.27
CA GLU A 89 -1.71 1.93 -14.09
C GLU A 89 -1.83 3.47 -14.07
N GLY A 90 -0.74 4.22 -14.28
CA GLY A 90 -0.75 5.68 -14.31
C GLY A 90 -0.99 6.36 -12.95
N ILE A 91 -0.82 5.63 -11.85
CA ILE A 91 -1.03 6.13 -10.48
C ILE A 91 0.14 7.01 -10.03
N CYS A 92 1.37 6.67 -10.41
CA CYS A 92 2.56 7.48 -10.15
C CYS A 92 3.50 7.50 -11.36
N ASN A 93 4.29 8.57 -11.48
CA ASN A 93 5.30 8.74 -12.51
C ASN A 93 6.71 8.75 -11.90
N SER A 94 7.72 8.65 -12.74
CA SER A 94 9.10 8.93 -12.34
C SER A 94 9.22 10.37 -11.81
N GLY A 95 9.88 10.54 -10.66
CA GLY A 95 9.96 11.79 -9.91
C GLY A 95 8.90 11.96 -8.82
N ASP A 96 7.85 11.14 -8.81
CA ASP A 96 6.83 11.22 -7.77
C ASP A 96 7.28 10.60 -6.44
N LEU A 97 6.67 11.08 -5.36
CA LEU A 97 6.88 10.57 -4.01
C LEU A 97 5.89 9.44 -3.73
N VAL A 98 6.39 8.28 -3.30
CA VAL A 98 5.56 7.16 -2.85
C VAL A 98 5.98 6.75 -1.44
N VAL A 99 5.00 6.51 -0.57
CA VAL A 99 5.24 6.14 0.82
C VAL A 99 4.95 4.67 1.01
N ALA A 100 5.91 3.90 1.52
CA ALA A 100 5.71 2.50 1.86
C ALA A 100 5.43 2.32 3.35
N LEU A 101 4.46 1.47 3.71
CA LEU A 101 4.05 1.17 5.07
C LEU A 101 4.11 -0.33 5.32
N HIS A 102 4.99 -0.74 6.24
CA HIS A 102 5.17 -2.13 6.63
C HIS A 102 5.01 -2.29 8.15
N VAL A 103 4.08 -3.14 8.59
CA VAL A 103 3.86 -3.53 10.01
C VAL A 103 3.97 -2.34 10.97
N LEU A 104 3.20 -1.27 10.71
CA LEU A 104 3.13 -0.05 11.54
C LEU A 104 4.44 0.76 11.64
N LYS A 105 5.48 0.40 10.89
CA LYS A 105 6.66 1.22 10.60
C LYS A 105 6.47 1.86 9.24
N VAL A 106 6.41 3.19 9.22
CA VAL A 106 6.49 3.96 7.97
C VAL A 106 7.91 3.77 7.45
N LEU A 107 8.05 3.14 6.30
CA LEU A 107 9.32 3.11 5.59
C LEU A 107 9.54 4.49 4.96
N GLN A 108 10.79 4.90 4.85
CA GLN A 108 11.16 6.21 4.33
C GLN A 108 10.51 6.47 2.97
N PRO A 109 10.21 7.74 2.62
CA PRO A 109 9.64 8.07 1.33
C PRO A 109 10.57 7.59 0.22
N LEU A 110 10.03 6.84 -0.73
CA LEU A 110 10.76 6.40 -1.91
C LEU A 110 10.53 7.41 -3.04
N HIS A 111 11.63 7.79 -3.69
CA HIS A 111 11.57 8.53 -4.93
C HIS A 111 11.44 7.52 -6.07
N VAL A 112 10.40 7.67 -6.89
CA VAL A 112 10.18 6.78 -8.01
C VAL A 112 11.16 7.16 -9.12
N GLN A 113 12.17 6.32 -9.40
CA GLN A 113 13.05 6.47 -10.57
C GLN A 113 12.44 5.81 -11.79
#